data_AF-A0A353TDQ3-F1
#
_entry.id   AF-A0A353TDQ3-F1
#
_cell.length_a   1.000
_cell.length_b   1.000
_cell.length_c   1.000
_cell.angle_alpha   90.00
_cell.angle_beta   90.00
_cell.angle_gamma   90.00
#
_symmetry.space_group_name_H-M   'P 1'
#
loop_
_entity.id
_entity.type
_entity.pdbx_description
1 polymer ?
#
loop_
_entity_poly.entity_id
_entity_poly.type
_entity_poly.pdbx_seq_one_letter_code
_entity_poly.pdbx_strand_id
1 'polypeptide(L)'
;MKTTKLINVLILAIALVISFSACKKATQDFVEEKVPADNASITGTLAGKINHDELDMSDKASCTFDRFPWTVAKFQELQAQVSTEPQGAVTMVLIAMEIYRKYPVFGEKCLYLATTENEHDPNNPGRMSKDRIMHRLSELLRGKDEYYARPYQVAAYLKGAHQQNGYIPEKPYTVEVEAMNSNYEYNSKMDAKFIQYYVLTGGKDSGKDIIRVIKPWDSKYFLVDNFPGLYSQVKELPGSKTWDDNMFIK
;
A
#
# COMPACT_ATOMS: atom_id res chain seq x y z
N MET A 1 58.78 -26.32 -37.53
CA MET A 1 58.25 -25.86 -36.23
C MET A 1 56.76 -25.63 -36.39
N LYS A 2 55.95 -26.44 -35.67
CA LYS A 2 54.49 -26.38 -35.49
C LYS A 2 53.59 -26.16 -36.73
N THR A 3 53.20 -27.30 -37.29
CA THR A 3 51.93 -27.61 -37.96
C THR A 3 50.69 -27.00 -37.28
N THR A 4 49.78 -26.39 -38.04
CA THR A 4 48.33 -26.54 -37.81
C THR A 4 47.59 -26.53 -39.15
N LYS A 5 46.71 -27.52 -39.29
CA LYS A 5 45.93 -27.98 -40.46
C LYS A 5 44.91 -26.90 -40.93
N LEU A 6 44.73 -26.62 -42.23
CA LEU A 6 43.96 -27.37 -43.26
C LEU A 6 42.45 -27.47 -42.93
N ILE A 7 41.59 -26.78 -43.71
CA ILE A 7 40.56 -27.37 -44.63
C ILE A 7 39.44 -26.35 -45.00
N ASN A 8 39.28 -26.15 -46.31
CA ASN A 8 38.14 -25.57 -47.01
C ASN A 8 36.91 -26.50 -46.97
N VAL A 9 35.73 -25.98 -47.37
CA VAL A 9 34.65 -26.64 -48.15
C VAL A 9 33.24 -26.46 -47.55
N LEU A 10 32.56 -25.42 -48.07
CA LEU A 10 31.22 -25.40 -48.67
C LEU A 10 30.38 -26.71 -48.60
N ILE A 11 29.08 -26.65 -48.25
CA ILE A 11 27.96 -27.16 -49.08
C ILE A 11 26.58 -27.15 -48.36
N LEU A 12 25.60 -26.63 -49.13
CA LEU A 12 24.14 -26.83 -49.23
C LEU A 12 23.13 -26.45 -48.13
N ALA A 13 22.15 -25.71 -48.63
CA ALA A 13 20.85 -25.38 -48.09
C ALA A 13 19.94 -26.59 -47.86
N ILE A 14 19.11 -26.51 -46.81
CA ILE A 14 17.72 -26.99 -46.82
C ILE A 14 16.86 -25.91 -46.18
N ALA A 15 16.04 -25.27 -47.00
CA ALA A 15 14.93 -24.47 -46.55
C ALA A 15 13.88 -25.40 -45.93
N LEU A 16 13.64 -25.26 -44.63
CA LEU A 16 12.40 -25.74 -44.01
C LEU A 16 11.62 -24.52 -43.54
N VAL A 17 10.72 -24.06 -44.41
CA VAL A 17 9.66 -23.14 -44.04
C VAL A 17 8.73 -23.90 -43.10
N ILE A 18 8.96 -23.77 -41.79
CA ILE A 18 7.93 -24.09 -40.80
C ILE A 18 7.18 -22.80 -40.52
N SER A 19 6.01 -22.69 -41.14
CA SER A 19 5.01 -21.69 -40.83
C SER A 19 4.53 -21.88 -39.39
N PHE A 20 5.17 -21.22 -38.43
CA PHE A 20 4.56 -21.01 -37.12
C PHE A 20 3.63 -19.81 -37.19
N SER A 21 2.34 -20.13 -37.32
CA SER A 21 1.23 -19.23 -37.09
C SER A 21 1.41 -18.45 -35.79
N ALA A 22 1.28 -17.13 -35.91
CA ALA A 22 0.84 -16.17 -34.90
C ALA A 22 1.09 -16.53 -33.42
N CYS A 23 2.22 -16.07 -32.89
CA CYS A 23 2.28 -15.64 -31.50
C CYS A 23 2.79 -14.20 -31.48
N LYS A 24 1.88 -13.24 -31.69
CA LYS A 24 2.12 -11.85 -31.27
C LYS A 24 2.29 -11.89 -29.76
N LYS A 25 3.53 -11.96 -29.27
CA LYS A 25 3.82 -11.49 -27.91
C LYS A 25 3.37 -10.05 -27.88
N ALA A 26 2.27 -9.79 -27.17
CA ALA A 26 1.93 -8.44 -26.78
C ALA A 26 3.09 -7.93 -25.92
N THR A 27 3.97 -7.12 -26.52
CA THR A 27 4.77 -6.17 -25.77
C THR A 27 3.76 -5.27 -25.06
N GLN A 28 3.53 -5.57 -23.79
CA GLN A 28 2.79 -4.69 -22.90
C GLN A 28 3.63 -3.41 -22.82
N ASP A 29 3.16 -2.34 -23.46
CA ASP A 29 3.76 -1.02 -23.30
C ASP A 29 3.70 -0.69 -21.81
N PHE A 30 4.83 -0.86 -21.11
CA PHE A 30 4.99 -0.35 -19.76
C PHE A 30 5.00 1.17 -19.90
N VAL A 31 3.88 1.81 -19.59
CA VAL A 31 3.86 3.25 -19.38
C VAL A 31 4.82 3.51 -18.22
N GLU A 32 5.96 4.10 -18.52
CA GLU A 32 6.93 4.49 -17.51
C GLU A 32 6.30 5.56 -16.63
N GLU A 33 5.97 5.18 -15.40
CA GLU A 33 5.35 6.07 -14.43
C GLU A 33 6.37 7.09 -13.92
N LYS A 34 6.16 8.37 -14.26
CA LYS A 34 7.06 9.44 -13.85
C LYS A 34 6.79 9.87 -12.41
N VAL A 35 7.56 9.31 -11.49
CA VAL A 35 7.55 9.66 -10.07
C VAL A 35 8.50 10.86 -9.81
N PRO A 36 8.12 11.84 -8.98
CA PRO A 36 9.00 12.93 -8.55
C PRO A 36 10.25 12.43 -7.84
N ALA A 37 11.32 13.23 -7.88
CA ALA A 37 12.50 12.96 -7.06
C ALA A 37 12.14 13.05 -5.57
N ASP A 38 12.64 12.10 -4.78
CA ASP A 38 12.20 11.89 -3.39
C ASP A 38 13.41 11.84 -2.44
N ASN A 39 14.26 12.86 -2.55
CA ASN A 39 15.57 12.92 -1.89
C ASN A 39 15.54 13.55 -0.50
N ALA A 40 14.45 14.23 -0.15
CA ALA A 40 14.30 14.84 1.17
C ALA A 40 14.27 13.76 2.27
N SER A 41 14.77 14.11 3.46
CA SER A 41 14.61 13.28 4.66
C SER A 41 13.13 12.97 4.90
N ILE A 42 12.88 11.84 5.55
CA ILE A 42 11.56 11.46 6.02
C ILE A 42 11.69 10.95 7.43
N THR A 43 10.81 11.41 8.31
CA THR A 43 10.85 11.08 9.72
C THR A 43 9.50 10.55 10.16
N GLY A 44 9.51 9.37 10.78
CA GLY A 44 8.36 8.78 11.46
C GLY A 44 8.64 8.61 12.94
N THR A 45 7.65 8.91 13.77
CA THR A 45 7.73 8.75 15.23
C THR A 45 6.49 8.04 15.74
N LEU A 46 6.68 7.25 16.78
CA LEU A 46 5.63 6.47 17.43
C LEU A 46 5.36 7.08 18.81
N ALA A 47 4.09 7.18 19.18
CA ALA A 47 3.68 7.57 20.51
C ALA A 47 2.61 6.60 21.04
N GLY A 48 2.57 6.44 22.36
CA GLY A 48 1.77 5.39 22.99
C GLY A 48 2.33 3.99 22.72
N LYS A 49 1.72 3.00 23.35
CA LYS A 49 2.05 1.59 23.18
C LYS A 49 0.74 0.82 23.25
N ILE A 50 0.59 -0.17 22.38
CA ILE A 50 -0.46 -1.16 22.54
C ILE A 50 0.21 -2.50 22.81
N ASN A 51 -0.12 -3.09 23.95
CA ASN A 51 0.38 -4.43 24.25
C ASN A 51 -0.32 -5.44 23.32
N HIS A 52 0.46 -6.05 22.43
CA HIS A 52 -0.04 -6.99 21.44
C HIS A 52 -0.15 -8.44 21.96
N ASP A 53 0.36 -8.71 23.15
CA ASP A 53 0.19 -10.00 23.84
C ASP A 53 -1.03 -9.99 24.76
N GLU A 54 -1.26 -8.87 25.45
CA GLU A 54 -2.36 -8.64 26.39
C GLU A 54 -2.99 -7.27 26.13
N LEU A 55 -3.92 -7.20 25.17
CA LEU A 55 -4.60 -5.95 24.81
C LEU A 55 -5.38 -5.36 25.98
N ASP A 56 -5.03 -4.14 26.36
CA ASP A 56 -5.88 -3.27 27.15
C ASP A 56 -6.69 -2.38 26.19
N MET A 57 -8.03 -2.44 26.26
CA MET A 57 -8.90 -1.63 25.40
C MET A 57 -8.79 -0.12 25.64
N SER A 58 -8.14 0.29 26.72
CA SER A 58 -7.79 1.70 26.96
C SER A 58 -6.51 2.12 26.26
N ASP A 59 -5.71 1.17 25.73
CA ASP A 59 -4.48 1.47 25.02
C ASP A 59 -4.77 2.27 23.75
N LYS A 60 -3.98 3.33 23.58
CA LYS A 60 -3.97 4.18 22.39
C LYS A 60 -2.54 4.35 21.92
N ALA A 61 -2.38 4.38 20.60
CA ALA A 61 -1.11 4.68 19.99
C ALA A 61 -1.30 5.54 18.74
N SER A 62 -0.23 6.20 18.33
CA SER A 62 -0.22 6.99 17.12
C SER A 62 1.13 6.90 16.43
N CYS A 63 1.09 7.19 15.14
CA CYS A 63 2.26 7.33 14.30
C CYS A 63 2.20 8.68 13.59
N THR A 64 3.24 9.49 13.79
CA THR A 64 3.37 10.83 13.21
C THR A 64 4.50 10.83 12.20
N PHE A 65 4.28 11.44 11.04
CA PHE A 65 5.26 11.54 9.95
C PHE A 65 5.22 12.92 9.28
N ASP A 66 6.36 13.38 8.80
CA ASP A 66 6.55 14.75 8.29
C ASP A 66 6.00 14.97 6.87
N ARG A 67 6.04 13.95 6.01
CA ARG A 67 5.54 14.01 4.63
C ARG A 67 5.25 12.64 4.04
N PHE A 68 4.49 12.60 2.94
CA PHE A 68 4.32 11.38 2.16
C PHE A 68 5.59 11.04 1.36
N PRO A 69 6.07 9.78 1.41
CA PRO A 69 7.04 9.27 0.44
C PRO A 69 6.35 9.00 -0.91
N TRP A 70 7.11 9.06 -2.00
CA TRP A 70 6.62 8.80 -3.35
C TRP A 70 7.35 7.65 -4.05
N THR A 71 8.53 7.29 -3.54
CA THR A 71 9.33 6.17 -4.05
C THR A 71 9.29 4.97 -3.11
N VAL A 72 9.51 3.76 -3.65
CA VAL A 72 9.60 2.53 -2.84
C VAL A 72 10.74 2.61 -1.82
N ALA A 73 11.89 3.18 -2.21
CA ALA A 73 13.03 3.33 -1.31
C ALA A 73 12.71 4.21 -0.09
N LYS A 74 12.07 5.37 -0.32
CA LYS A 74 11.68 6.27 0.77
C LYS A 74 10.52 5.72 1.60
N PHE A 75 9.62 4.96 0.98
CA PHE A 75 8.59 4.20 1.68
C PHE A 75 9.21 3.19 2.66
N GLN A 76 10.20 2.42 2.21
CA GLN A 76 10.91 1.45 3.06
C GLN A 76 11.73 2.13 4.17
N GLU A 77 12.32 3.30 3.90
CA GLU A 77 13.01 4.11 4.91
C GLU A 77 12.06 4.51 6.04
N LEU A 78 10.85 4.96 5.72
CA LEU A 78 9.83 5.26 6.73
C LEU A 78 9.32 3.99 7.42
N GLN A 79 9.03 2.93 6.67
CA GLN A 79 8.60 1.63 7.20
C GLN A 79 9.57 1.10 8.27
N ALA A 80 10.87 1.22 8.01
CA ALA A 80 11.92 0.79 8.94
C ALA A 80 11.92 1.55 10.27
N GLN A 81 11.38 2.78 10.29
CA GLN A 81 11.27 3.62 11.49
C GLN A 81 10.02 3.30 12.31
N VAL A 82 8.89 2.96 11.66
CA VAL A 82 7.58 2.94 12.34
C VAL A 82 6.92 1.57 12.39
N SER A 83 7.11 0.70 11.39
CA SER A 83 6.35 -0.56 11.27
C SER A 83 6.85 -1.69 12.17
N THR A 84 7.78 -1.41 13.08
CA THR A 84 8.08 -2.34 14.19
C THR A 84 6.96 -2.40 15.21
N GLU A 85 5.99 -1.48 15.14
CA GLU A 85 4.77 -1.44 15.96
C GLU A 85 3.50 -1.40 15.07
N PRO A 86 2.35 -1.87 15.58
CA PRO A 86 1.07 -1.97 14.84
C PRO A 86 0.60 -0.68 14.18
N GLN A 87 0.63 0.45 14.91
CA GLN A 87 0.22 1.77 14.41
C GLN A 87 1.08 2.25 13.24
N GLY A 88 2.35 1.81 13.18
CA GLY A 88 3.20 2.04 12.03
C GLY A 88 2.76 1.25 10.81
N ALA A 89 2.37 -0.02 10.96
CA ALA A 89 1.82 -0.82 9.86
C ALA A 89 0.54 -0.21 9.28
N VAL A 90 -0.38 0.23 10.16
CA VAL A 90 -1.60 0.97 9.76
C VAL A 90 -1.25 2.22 8.94
N THR A 91 -0.25 2.97 9.39
CA THR A 91 0.21 4.18 8.69
C THR A 91 0.80 3.85 7.32
N MET A 92 1.60 2.79 7.22
CA MET A 92 2.23 2.43 5.95
C MET A 92 1.23 1.96 4.89
N VAL A 93 0.14 1.26 5.24
CA VAL A 93 -0.88 0.89 4.23
C VAL A 93 -1.64 2.12 3.70
N LEU A 94 -1.93 3.10 4.58
CA LEU A 94 -2.54 4.38 4.19
C LEU A 94 -1.63 5.17 3.24
N ILE A 95 -0.34 5.23 3.56
CA ILE A 95 0.67 5.84 2.69
C ILE A 95 0.76 5.11 1.36
N ALA A 96 0.80 3.78 1.36
CA ALA A 96 0.84 2.97 0.15
C ALA A 96 -0.37 3.22 -0.76
N MET A 97 -1.56 3.40 -0.19
CA MET A 97 -2.76 3.78 -0.92
C MET A 97 -2.66 5.17 -1.57
N GLU A 98 -2.09 6.15 -0.88
CA GLU A 98 -1.90 7.49 -1.46
C GLU A 98 -0.87 7.46 -2.59
N ILE A 99 0.22 6.70 -2.42
CA ILE A 99 1.16 6.44 -3.52
C ILE A 99 0.42 5.76 -4.67
N TYR A 100 -0.43 4.75 -4.42
CA TYR A 100 -1.19 4.06 -5.47
C TYR A 100 -2.16 4.99 -6.19
N ARG A 101 -2.80 5.92 -5.48
CA ARG A 101 -3.69 6.92 -6.07
C ARG A 101 -2.97 7.76 -7.14
N LYS A 102 -1.73 8.17 -6.84
CA LYS A 102 -0.91 9.03 -7.71
C LYS A 102 -0.07 8.27 -8.74
N TYR A 103 0.54 7.19 -8.28
CA TYR A 103 1.54 6.39 -8.96
C TYR A 103 1.17 4.90 -8.79
N PRO A 104 0.15 4.39 -9.51
CA PRO A 104 -0.35 3.03 -9.35
C PRO A 104 0.71 1.92 -9.44
N VAL A 105 1.74 2.04 -10.28
CA VAL A 105 2.78 1.00 -10.41
C VAL A 105 3.66 0.96 -9.16
N PHE A 106 4.05 2.12 -8.65
CA PHE A 106 4.85 2.22 -7.43
C PHE A 106 4.02 1.91 -6.18
N GLY A 107 2.78 2.40 -6.13
CA GLY A 107 1.88 2.16 -5.01
C GLY A 107 1.47 0.70 -4.88
N GLU A 108 1.31 -0.05 -5.97
CA GLU A 108 1.09 -1.50 -5.91
C GLU A 108 2.26 -2.21 -5.20
N LYS A 109 3.51 -1.80 -5.47
CA LYS A 109 4.68 -2.33 -4.77
C LYS A 109 4.69 -1.95 -3.30
N CYS A 110 4.31 -0.72 -2.95
CA CYS A 110 4.22 -0.28 -1.56
C CYS A 110 3.10 -1.01 -0.80
N LEU A 111 1.96 -1.28 -1.45
CA LEU A 111 0.87 -2.07 -0.88
C LEU A 111 1.35 -3.48 -0.57
N TYR A 112 2.04 -4.13 -1.53
CA TYR A 112 2.63 -5.45 -1.35
C TYR A 112 3.61 -5.51 -0.16
N LEU A 113 4.37 -4.43 0.09
CA LEU A 113 5.28 -4.34 1.23
C LEU A 113 4.58 -4.09 2.58
N ALA A 114 3.34 -3.59 2.56
CA ALA A 114 2.57 -3.24 3.75
C ALA A 114 1.52 -4.29 4.15
N THR A 115 1.24 -5.26 3.27
CA THR A 115 0.17 -6.25 3.48
C THR A 115 0.70 -7.68 3.60
N THR A 116 -0.13 -8.57 4.14
CA THR A 116 0.17 -10.01 4.17
C THR A 116 -0.07 -10.67 2.81
N GLU A 117 0.46 -11.89 2.64
CA GLU A 117 0.25 -12.71 1.44
C GLU A 117 -1.22 -12.98 1.07
N ASN A 118 -2.14 -12.87 2.03
CA ASN A 118 -3.58 -13.01 1.77
C ASN A 118 -4.07 -11.95 0.78
N GLU A 119 -3.36 -10.83 0.69
CA GLU A 119 -3.68 -9.71 -0.18
C GLU A 119 -2.91 -9.74 -1.51
N HIS A 120 -1.96 -10.68 -1.64
CA HIS A 120 -1.09 -10.82 -2.80
C HIS A 120 -1.70 -11.73 -3.88
N ASP A 121 -1.25 -11.55 -5.12
CA ASP A 121 -1.59 -12.45 -6.22
C ASP A 121 -0.87 -13.80 -6.00
N PRO A 122 -1.60 -14.91 -5.78
CA PRO A 122 -0.98 -16.21 -5.53
C PRO A 122 -0.21 -16.75 -6.76
N ASN A 123 -0.46 -16.21 -7.95
CA ASN A 123 0.14 -16.65 -9.21
C ASN A 123 1.27 -15.72 -9.68
N ASN A 124 1.47 -14.55 -9.04
CA ASN A 124 2.44 -13.55 -9.49
C ASN A 124 3.15 -12.86 -8.30
N PRO A 125 4.28 -13.39 -7.83
CA PRO A 125 5.05 -12.81 -6.74
C PRO A 125 5.40 -11.33 -6.98
N GLY A 126 5.22 -10.50 -5.95
CA GLY A 126 5.43 -9.05 -6.03
C GLY A 126 4.24 -8.26 -6.60
N ARG A 127 3.07 -8.89 -6.78
CA ARG A 127 1.83 -8.25 -7.24
C ARG A 127 0.71 -8.38 -6.22
N MET A 128 -0.19 -7.41 -6.24
CA MET A 128 -1.40 -7.43 -5.42
C MET A 128 -2.51 -8.22 -6.11
N SER A 129 -3.39 -8.84 -5.32
CA SER A 129 -4.58 -9.51 -5.85
C SER A 129 -5.51 -8.49 -6.51
N LYS A 130 -5.74 -8.66 -7.82
CA LYS A 130 -6.62 -7.77 -8.58
C LYS A 130 -8.08 -7.89 -8.18
N ASP A 131 -8.51 -9.11 -7.88
CA ASP A 131 -9.92 -9.44 -7.61
C ASP A 131 -10.38 -9.00 -6.23
N ARG A 132 -9.46 -8.79 -5.27
CA ARG A 132 -9.79 -8.37 -3.90
C ARG A 132 -9.58 -6.89 -3.66
N ILE A 133 -8.40 -6.38 -4.01
CA ILE A 133 -7.95 -5.07 -3.51
C ILE A 133 -7.86 -4.07 -4.62
N MET A 134 -7.16 -4.42 -5.70
CA MET A 134 -6.78 -3.41 -6.69
C MET A 134 -7.98 -2.90 -7.48
N HIS A 135 -8.97 -3.75 -7.75
CA HIS A 135 -10.24 -3.30 -8.35
C HIS A 135 -10.91 -2.24 -7.47
N ARG A 136 -11.12 -2.55 -6.19
CA ARG A 136 -11.82 -1.70 -5.25
C ARG A 136 -11.08 -0.39 -4.98
N LEU A 137 -9.76 -0.45 -4.80
CA LEU A 137 -8.92 0.73 -4.64
C LEU A 137 -8.91 1.59 -5.91
N SER A 138 -8.91 0.98 -7.10
CA SER A 138 -8.95 1.73 -8.35
C SER A 138 -10.25 2.50 -8.50
N GLU A 139 -11.41 1.89 -8.21
CA GLU A 139 -12.70 2.57 -8.25
C GLU A 139 -12.79 3.69 -7.22
N LEU A 140 -12.31 3.43 -6.00
CA LEU A 140 -12.44 4.36 -4.89
C LEU A 140 -11.47 5.55 -5.01
N LEU A 141 -10.19 5.30 -5.29
CA LEU A 141 -9.16 6.34 -5.24
C LEU A 141 -8.95 7.03 -6.58
N ARG A 142 -9.23 6.35 -7.69
CA ARG A 142 -8.89 6.76 -9.06
C ARG A 142 -10.08 6.69 -10.02
N GLY A 143 -11.26 6.36 -9.52
CA GLY A 143 -12.49 6.30 -10.30
C GLY A 143 -12.90 7.68 -10.80
N LYS A 144 -13.70 7.69 -11.88
CA LYS A 144 -14.25 8.91 -12.48
C LYS A 144 -15.69 9.19 -12.05
N ASP A 145 -16.35 8.21 -11.43
CA ASP A 145 -17.69 8.39 -10.88
C ASP A 145 -17.60 9.26 -9.63
N GLU A 146 -18.10 10.48 -9.70
CA GLU A 146 -18.07 11.45 -8.61
C GLU A 146 -18.92 11.05 -7.41
N TYR A 147 -19.97 10.24 -7.62
CA TYR A 147 -20.80 9.70 -6.54
C TYR A 147 -20.08 8.58 -5.79
N TYR A 148 -19.20 7.86 -6.48
CA TYR A 148 -18.52 6.72 -5.93
C TYR A 148 -17.08 7.01 -5.43
N ALA A 149 -16.28 7.72 -6.23
CA ALA A 149 -14.88 7.97 -5.94
C ALA A 149 -14.69 8.85 -4.70
N ARG A 150 -13.66 8.51 -3.92
CA ARG A 150 -13.17 9.23 -2.74
C ARG A 150 -11.65 9.39 -2.87
N PRO A 151 -11.14 10.28 -3.73
CA PRO A 151 -9.70 10.52 -3.84
C PRO A 151 -9.07 11.03 -2.52
N TYR A 152 -9.89 11.53 -1.59
CA TYR A 152 -9.56 11.94 -0.23
C TYR A 152 -9.65 10.82 0.83
N GLN A 153 -9.86 9.56 0.42
CA GLN A 153 -10.02 8.43 1.34
C GLN A 153 -8.89 8.35 2.38
N VAL A 154 -7.63 8.49 1.94
CA VAL A 154 -6.46 8.42 2.84
C VAL A 154 -6.44 9.60 3.82
N ALA A 155 -6.74 10.80 3.32
CA ALA A 155 -6.73 12.02 4.12
C ALA A 155 -7.69 11.93 5.30
N ALA A 156 -8.84 11.28 5.13
CA ALA A 156 -9.82 11.09 6.19
C ALA A 156 -9.31 10.33 7.43
N TYR A 157 -8.23 9.56 7.31
CA TYR A 157 -7.60 8.83 8.43
C TYR A 157 -6.43 9.59 9.06
N LEU A 158 -6.15 10.80 8.59
CA LEU A 158 -5.14 11.68 9.18
C LEU A 158 -5.81 12.64 10.16
N LYS A 159 -5.15 12.86 11.29
CA LYS A 159 -5.61 13.75 12.34
C LYS A 159 -5.97 15.14 11.81
N GLY A 160 -7.10 15.68 12.27
CA GLY A 160 -7.62 16.98 11.88
C GLY A 160 -8.42 16.98 10.56
N ALA A 161 -8.34 15.96 9.71
CA ALA A 161 -9.11 15.92 8.48
C ALA A 161 -10.57 15.52 8.72
N HIS A 162 -11.51 16.27 8.16
CA HIS A 162 -12.94 15.92 8.17
C HIS A 162 -13.67 16.57 6.99
N GLN A 163 -14.86 16.07 6.65
CA GLN A 163 -15.61 16.55 5.45
C GLN A 163 -15.77 18.08 5.40
N GLN A 164 -16.03 18.73 6.55
CA GLN A 164 -16.31 20.17 6.61
C GLN A 164 -15.10 21.06 6.37
N ASN A 165 -13.87 20.55 6.53
CA ASN A 165 -12.65 21.29 6.19
C ASN A 165 -12.10 20.90 4.82
N GLY A 166 -12.76 20.02 4.07
CA GLY A 166 -12.24 19.51 2.80
C GLY A 166 -11.28 18.32 2.96
N TYR A 167 -11.33 17.62 4.10
CA TYR A 167 -10.35 16.61 4.50
C TYR A 167 -8.91 17.14 4.53
N ILE A 168 -8.73 18.36 5.02
CA ILE A 168 -7.41 18.95 5.24
C ILE A 168 -6.88 18.46 6.60
N PRO A 169 -5.81 17.65 6.64
CA PRO A 169 -5.24 17.19 7.89
C PRO A 169 -4.29 18.22 8.53
N GLU A 170 -4.02 18.02 9.81
CA GLU A 170 -2.95 18.71 10.52
C GLU A 170 -1.58 18.20 10.08
N LYS A 171 -0.57 19.09 10.09
CA LYS A 171 0.84 18.75 9.91
C LYS A 171 1.58 18.88 11.27
N PRO A 172 2.52 17.98 11.61
CA PRO A 172 2.87 16.76 10.89
C PRO A 172 1.72 15.76 10.85
N TYR A 173 1.65 14.96 9.79
CA TYR A 173 0.55 14.02 9.58
C TYR A 173 0.57 12.96 10.67
N THR A 174 -0.60 12.63 11.22
CA THR A 174 -0.71 11.67 12.32
C THR A 174 -1.86 10.69 12.07
N VAL A 175 -1.59 9.40 12.26
CA VAL A 175 -2.60 8.34 12.30
C VAL A 175 -2.75 7.89 13.74
N GLU A 176 -3.98 7.81 14.22
CA GLU A 176 -4.30 7.42 15.60
C GLU A 176 -5.04 6.09 15.60
N VAL A 177 -4.65 5.20 16.52
CA VAL A 177 -5.28 3.89 16.70
C VAL A 177 -5.63 3.65 18.17
N GLU A 178 -6.67 2.87 18.39
CA GLU A 178 -7.13 2.40 19.69
C GLU A 178 -7.21 0.88 19.66
N ALA A 179 -6.83 0.24 20.76
CA ALA A 179 -7.02 -1.20 20.92
C ALA A 179 -8.51 -1.55 20.79
N MET A 180 -8.79 -2.66 20.10
CA MET A 180 -10.13 -3.23 20.00
C MET A 180 -10.15 -4.56 20.74
N ASN A 181 -11.29 -4.91 21.35
CA ASN A 181 -11.50 -6.26 21.84
C ASN A 181 -11.48 -7.24 20.66
N SER A 182 -10.37 -7.95 20.53
CA SER A 182 -10.17 -8.96 19.50
C SER A 182 -10.09 -10.31 20.19
N ASN A 183 -10.95 -11.23 19.75
CA ASN A 183 -10.63 -12.64 19.96
C ASN A 183 -9.36 -12.90 19.14
N TYR A 184 -8.24 -13.15 19.81
CA TYR A 184 -6.98 -13.47 19.14
C TYR A 184 -7.18 -14.71 18.28
N GLU A 185 -7.28 -14.52 16.97
CA GLU A 185 -7.20 -15.61 16.02
C GLU A 185 -5.71 -15.88 15.75
N TYR A 186 -5.26 -17.08 16.09
CA TYR A 186 -3.89 -17.50 15.81
C TYR A 186 -3.75 -17.96 14.37
N ASN A 187 -2.75 -17.45 13.66
CA ASN A 187 -2.40 -17.92 12.34
C ASN A 187 -1.17 -18.84 12.41
N SER A 188 -1.38 -20.14 12.22
CA SER A 188 -0.29 -21.13 12.29
C SER A 188 0.72 -21.03 11.15
N LYS A 189 0.36 -20.45 10.00
CA LYS A 189 1.28 -20.27 8.87
C LYS A 189 2.26 -19.12 9.12
N MET A 190 1.79 -18.07 9.79
CA MET A 190 2.58 -16.89 10.15
C MET A 190 3.15 -16.95 11.58
N ASP A 191 2.83 -18.01 12.32
CA ASP A 191 3.23 -18.25 13.71
C ASP A 191 2.99 -17.02 14.61
N ALA A 192 1.83 -16.39 14.44
CA ALA A 192 1.52 -15.11 15.06
C ALA A 192 0.01 -14.92 15.25
N LYS A 193 -0.36 -14.02 16.17
CA LYS A 193 -1.75 -13.64 16.44
C LYS A 193 -2.16 -12.48 15.55
N PHE A 194 -3.38 -12.56 15.01
CA PHE A 194 -4.05 -11.39 14.48
C PHE A 194 -4.43 -10.44 15.61
N ILE A 195 -4.32 -9.15 15.33
CA ILE A 195 -4.71 -8.09 16.24
C ILE A 195 -5.60 -7.11 15.50
N GLN A 196 -6.75 -6.81 16.09
CA GLN A 196 -7.65 -5.80 15.54
C GLN A 196 -7.51 -4.49 16.31
N TYR A 197 -7.58 -3.39 15.56
CA TYR A 197 -7.54 -2.04 16.07
C TYR A 197 -8.70 -1.24 15.50
N TYR A 198 -9.10 -0.23 16.26
CA TYR A 198 -9.77 0.90 15.68
C TYR A 198 -8.73 1.88 15.16
N VAL A 199 -8.88 2.31 13.91
CA VAL A 199 -8.16 3.46 13.35
C VAL A 199 -9.11 4.65 13.30
N LEU A 200 -8.69 5.79 13.83
CA LEU A 200 -9.52 6.98 13.90
C LEU A 200 -9.66 7.62 12.53
N THR A 201 -10.85 8.15 12.26
CA THR A 201 -11.16 8.82 10.99
C THR A 201 -12.21 9.89 11.15
N GLY A 202 -12.01 11.04 10.49
CA GLY A 202 -13.03 12.08 10.34
C GLY A 202 -14.02 11.81 9.20
N GLY A 203 -13.87 10.67 8.51
CA GLY A 203 -14.66 10.30 7.33
C GLY A 203 -15.86 9.39 7.61
N LYS A 204 -16.13 9.01 8.86
CA LYS A 204 -17.23 8.09 9.24
C LYS A 204 -18.00 8.59 10.45
N ASP A 205 -19.28 8.21 10.55
CA ASP A 205 -20.12 8.57 11.70
C ASP A 205 -19.62 7.97 13.02
N SER A 206 -19.05 6.77 12.98
CA SER A 206 -18.42 6.12 14.12
C SER A 206 -17.15 6.82 14.61
N GLY A 207 -16.56 7.72 13.80
CA GLY A 207 -15.24 8.32 14.05
C GLY A 207 -14.06 7.34 13.95
N LYS A 208 -14.32 6.08 13.61
CA LYS A 208 -13.32 5.00 13.61
C LYS A 208 -13.69 3.85 12.69
N ASP A 209 -12.68 3.07 12.30
CA ASP A 209 -12.82 1.88 11.47
C ASP A 209 -11.96 0.72 11.96
N ILE A 210 -12.25 -0.49 11.49
CA ILE A 210 -11.53 -1.70 11.90
C ILE A 210 -10.41 -2.01 10.92
N ILE A 211 -9.23 -2.27 11.46
CA ILE A 211 -8.09 -2.85 10.76
C ILE A 211 -7.58 -4.07 11.52
N ARG A 212 -7.16 -5.10 10.79
CA ARG A 212 -6.45 -6.28 11.29
C ARG A 212 -5.00 -6.26 10.83
N VAL A 213 -4.09 -6.43 11.78
CA VAL A 213 -2.65 -6.54 11.53
C VAL A 213 -2.08 -7.80 12.17
N ILE A 214 -0.88 -8.16 11.76
CA ILE A 214 -0.12 -9.29 12.27
C ILE A 214 1.37 -9.01 12.13
N LYS A 215 2.19 -9.59 12.99
CA LYS A 215 3.65 -9.62 12.81
C LYS A 215 4.08 -11.05 12.51
N PRO A 216 4.24 -11.42 11.23
CA PRO A 216 4.73 -12.75 10.86
C PRO A 216 6.09 -13.04 11.50
N TRP A 217 6.37 -14.31 11.83
CA TRP A 217 7.61 -14.73 12.49
C TRP A 217 8.89 -14.37 11.74
N ASP A 218 8.84 -14.34 10.41
CA ASP A 218 9.95 -14.02 9.51
C ASP A 218 10.01 -12.53 9.15
N SER A 219 9.07 -11.73 9.63
CA SER A 219 8.98 -10.31 9.35
C SER A 219 9.54 -9.47 10.51
N LYS A 220 10.41 -8.52 10.18
CA LYS A 220 10.78 -7.45 11.11
C LYS A 220 9.59 -6.54 11.45
N TYR A 221 8.60 -6.47 10.57
CA TYR A 221 7.52 -5.49 10.60
C TYR A 221 6.16 -6.13 10.86
N PHE A 222 5.29 -5.38 11.54
CA PHE A 222 3.85 -5.60 11.47
C PHE A 222 3.37 -5.30 10.04
N LEU A 223 2.43 -6.10 9.56
CA LEU A 223 1.79 -5.99 8.25
C LEU A 223 0.27 -5.98 8.42
N VAL A 224 -0.41 -5.32 7.49
CA VAL A 224 -1.87 -5.27 7.45
C VAL A 224 -2.38 -6.54 6.77
N ASP A 225 -3.22 -7.29 7.45
CA ASP A 225 -3.82 -8.49 6.89
C ASP A 225 -5.17 -8.21 6.25
N ASN A 226 -5.95 -7.31 6.84
CA ASN A 226 -7.25 -6.93 6.31
C ASN A 226 -7.63 -5.54 6.82
N PHE A 227 -8.18 -4.70 5.95
CA PHE A 227 -8.69 -3.38 6.32
C PHE A 227 -9.97 -3.07 5.53
N PRO A 228 -11.11 -3.66 5.92
CA PRO A 228 -12.38 -3.47 5.20
C PRO A 228 -12.81 -1.99 5.12
N GLY A 229 -12.39 -1.20 6.11
CA GLY A 229 -12.58 0.24 6.16
C GLY A 229 -11.98 1.04 5.01
N LEU A 230 -10.85 0.60 4.47
CA LEU A 230 -10.20 1.26 3.32
C LEU A 230 -10.95 1.00 2.01
N TYR A 231 -11.81 -0.02 2.00
CA TYR A 231 -12.63 -0.41 0.85
C TYR A 231 -14.05 0.18 0.90
N SER A 232 -14.39 0.94 1.94
CA SER A 232 -15.69 1.58 2.07
C SER A 232 -15.54 3.09 2.01
N GLN A 233 -16.47 3.74 1.31
CA GLN A 233 -16.41 5.18 1.07
C GLN A 233 -16.44 5.94 2.40
N VAL A 234 -15.52 6.89 2.55
CA VAL A 234 -15.68 7.97 3.53
C VAL A 234 -16.81 8.90 3.07
N LYS A 235 -17.33 9.69 4.01
CA LYS A 235 -18.38 10.68 3.73
C LYS A 235 -17.99 11.62 2.61
N GLU A 236 -18.97 12.01 1.82
CA GLU A 236 -18.80 12.95 0.73
C GLU A 236 -18.36 14.33 1.22
N LEU A 237 -17.59 15.01 0.38
CA LEU A 237 -17.38 16.43 0.56
C LEU A 237 -18.71 17.18 0.38
N PRO A 238 -19.02 18.16 1.24
CA PRO A 238 -20.10 19.09 0.97
C PRO A 238 -19.88 19.78 -0.38
N GLY A 239 -20.94 20.11 -1.11
CA GLY A 239 -20.83 20.75 -2.44
C GLY A 239 -20.07 22.09 -2.48
N SER A 240 -19.80 22.69 -1.31
CA SER A 240 -18.96 23.89 -1.16
C SER A 240 -17.46 23.61 -1.04
N LYS A 241 -17.05 22.34 -1.04
CA LYS A 241 -15.65 21.91 -0.88
C LYS A 241 -15.21 21.09 -2.08
N THR A 242 -13.94 21.26 -2.44
CA THR A 242 -13.27 20.46 -3.46
C THR A 242 -12.02 19.84 -2.86
N TRP A 243 -11.65 18.67 -3.38
CA TRP A 243 -10.43 18.00 -3.00
C TRP A 243 -9.22 18.63 -3.71
N ASP A 244 -8.18 18.99 -2.96
CA ASP A 244 -6.90 19.36 -3.55
C ASP A 244 -6.14 18.09 -3.91
N ASP A 245 -6.12 17.75 -5.19
CA ASP A 245 -5.45 16.55 -5.64
C ASP A 245 -3.96 16.53 -5.30
N ASN A 246 -3.31 17.67 -5.13
CA ASN A 246 -1.88 17.78 -4.83
C ASN A 246 -1.59 18.02 -3.34
N MET A 247 -2.56 17.78 -2.46
CA MET A 247 -2.46 18.07 -1.02
C MET A 247 -1.18 17.55 -0.35
N PHE A 248 -0.72 16.35 -0.74
CA PHE A 248 0.41 15.68 -0.10
C PHE A 248 1.75 15.88 -0.81
N ILE A 249 1.73 16.43 -2.03
CA ILE A 249 2.94 16.67 -2.84
C ILE A 249 3.65 17.96 -2.39
N LYS A 250 2.96 18.82 -1.63
CA LYS A 250 3.42 20.14 -1.16
C LYS A 250 4.18 20.10 0.16
#